data_AF-A0ABD0LNC2-F1
#
_entry.id   AF-A0ABD0LNC2-F1
#
_cell.length_a   1.000
_cell.length_b   1.000
_cell.length_c   1.000
_cell.angle_alpha   90.00
_cell.angle_beta   90.00
_cell.angle_gamma   90.00
#
_symmetry.space_group_name_H-M   'P 1'
#
loop_
_entity.id
_entity.type
_entity.pdbx_description
1 polymer ?
#
loop_
_entity_poly.entity_id
_entity_poly.type
_entity_poly.pdbx_seq_one_letter_code
_entity_poly.pdbx_strand_id
1 'polypeptide(L)'
;MAFLHAGSCECTNTGLDLFIIPPTQTSVESGSWVEHHPLSTLTDTGPIEFVIKGAGEDYLDLSNSYLHVGAKIVRSDNSDLVAGDDDKVGPVNLWLHSLFSEVDITLNGT
;
A
#
# COMPACT_ATOMS: atom_id res chain seq x y z
N MET A 1 -8.80 19.99 18.08
CA MET A 1 -7.32 20.00 17.99
C MET A 1 -6.81 18.59 18.23
N ALA A 2 -7.24 17.64 17.41
CA ALA A 2 -6.75 16.26 17.47
C ALA A 2 -5.80 16.09 16.27
N PHE A 3 -4.73 15.32 16.45
CA PHE A 3 -3.69 14.99 15.46
C PHE A 3 -2.45 15.90 15.36
N LEU A 4 -2.12 16.70 16.38
CA LEU A 4 -0.77 17.29 16.46
C LEU A 4 0.15 16.34 17.25
N HIS A 5 1.20 15.83 16.62
CA HIS A 5 2.17 14.97 17.30
C HIS A 5 2.99 15.82 18.28
N ALA A 6 3.23 15.33 19.51
CA ALA A 6 3.89 16.12 20.55
C ALA A 6 5.32 16.57 20.17
N GLY A 7 5.97 15.83 19.26
CA GLY A 7 7.29 16.17 18.72
C GLY A 7 7.30 16.99 17.42
N SER A 8 6.13 17.30 16.81
CA SER A 8 6.09 18.10 15.58
C SER A 8 6.04 19.60 15.90
N CYS A 9 6.91 20.40 15.30
CA CYS A 9 6.81 21.85 15.37
C CYS A 9 5.64 22.35 14.51
N GLU A 10 5.12 23.53 14.85
CA GLU A 10 4.19 24.24 13.98
C GLU A 10 4.91 24.65 12.68
N CYS A 11 4.25 24.45 11.55
CA CYS A 11 4.76 24.90 10.25
C CYS A 11 3.62 25.49 9.42
N THR A 12 3.97 26.46 8.58
CA THR A 12 3.08 27.01 7.56
C THR A 12 3.15 26.11 6.33
N ASN A 13 2.00 25.85 5.69
CA ASN A 13 1.99 25.16 4.40
C ASN A 13 2.79 25.99 3.38
N THR A 14 3.88 25.42 2.86
CA THR A 14 4.80 26.10 1.93
C THR A 14 4.11 26.56 0.65
N GLY A 15 3.03 25.90 0.21
CA GLY A 15 2.24 26.31 -0.95
C GLY A 15 1.40 27.57 -0.74
N LEU A 16 1.19 28.00 0.51
CA LEU A 16 0.44 29.21 0.87
C LEU A 16 1.37 30.39 1.21
N ASP A 17 2.67 30.14 1.33
CA ASP A 17 3.66 31.15 1.69
C ASP A 17 4.27 31.80 0.44
N LEU A 18 3.51 32.73 -0.14
CA LEU A 18 3.75 33.29 -1.47
C LEU A 18 4.97 34.23 -1.57
N PHE A 19 5.54 34.67 -0.44
CA PHE A 19 6.58 35.69 -0.41
C PHE A 19 7.94 35.16 0.00
N ILE A 20 8.00 33.91 0.47
CA ILE A 20 9.26 33.26 0.86
C ILE A 20 9.69 32.34 -0.28
N ILE A 21 10.98 32.38 -0.59
CA ILE A 21 11.59 31.41 -1.50
C ILE A 21 11.66 30.08 -0.73
N PRO A 22 10.93 29.03 -1.12
CA PRO A 22 10.96 27.76 -0.40
C PRO A 22 12.36 27.15 -0.50
N PRO A 23 12.82 26.45 0.55
CA PRO A 23 14.08 25.73 0.50
C PRO A 23 14.02 24.62 -0.56
N THR A 24 15.12 24.42 -1.27
CA THR A 24 15.25 23.32 -2.22
C THR A 24 15.58 22.04 -1.47
N GLN A 25 14.77 20.99 -1.65
CA GLN A 25 15.10 19.66 -1.18
C GLN A 25 16.27 19.12 -2.03
N THR A 26 17.41 18.81 -1.39
CA THR A 26 18.59 18.21 -2.04
C THR A 26 18.99 16.85 -1.46
N SER A 27 18.27 16.34 -0.47
CA SER A 27 18.61 15.11 0.26
C SER A 27 18.05 13.84 -0.39
N VAL A 28 16.97 13.93 -1.17
CA VAL A 28 16.37 12.80 -1.89
C VAL A 28 16.69 13.01 -3.36
N GLU A 29 17.68 12.29 -3.85
CA GLU A 29 18.19 12.47 -5.21
C GLU A 29 17.40 11.67 -6.25
N SER A 30 16.87 10.52 -5.85
CA SER A 30 16.10 9.64 -6.72
C SER A 30 15.15 8.75 -5.91
N GLY A 31 14.21 8.11 -6.59
CA GLY A 31 13.32 7.11 -6.03
C GLY A 31 13.23 5.90 -6.96
N SER A 32 12.95 4.73 -6.39
CA SER A 32 12.74 3.50 -7.14
C SER A 32 11.59 2.68 -6.56
N TRP A 33 11.00 1.82 -7.39
CA TRP A 33 10.00 0.86 -6.96
C TRP A 33 10.68 -0.46 -6.63
N VAL A 34 10.45 -0.97 -5.42
CA VAL A 34 10.98 -2.27 -4.98
C VAL A 34 9.81 -3.20 -4.72
N GLU A 35 9.84 -4.36 -5.38
CA GLU A 35 8.81 -5.38 -5.19
C GLU A 35 9.16 -6.26 -3.98
N HIS A 36 8.18 -6.44 -3.09
CA HIS A 36 8.28 -7.32 -1.95
C HIS A 36 7.24 -8.43 -2.05
N HIS A 37 7.68 -9.68 -1.91
CA HIS A 37 6.79 -10.83 -1.89
C HIS A 37 6.34 -11.17 -0.46
N PRO A 38 5.19 -11.85 -0.31
CA PRO A 38 4.74 -12.35 0.99
C PRO A 38 5.80 -13.27 1.64
N LEU A 39 5.86 -13.26 2.96
CA LEU A 39 6.75 -14.15 3.72
C LEU A 39 6.39 -15.63 3.58
N SER A 40 5.10 -15.91 3.47
CA SER A 40 4.55 -17.26 3.45
C SER A 40 3.65 -17.48 2.23
N THR A 41 3.47 -18.74 1.88
CA THR A 41 2.48 -19.15 0.88
C THR A 41 1.09 -18.66 1.27
N LEU A 42 0.33 -18.18 0.29
CA LEU A 42 -1.04 -17.72 0.48
C LEU A 42 -1.95 -18.90 0.85
N THR A 43 -2.80 -18.70 1.86
CA THR A 43 -3.80 -19.67 2.31
C THR A 43 -5.13 -18.96 2.53
N ASP A 44 -6.25 -19.70 2.48
CA ASP A 44 -7.59 -19.11 2.58
C ASP A 44 -7.92 -18.58 3.99
N THR A 45 -7.13 -18.93 5.01
CA THR A 45 -7.42 -18.64 6.42
C THR A 45 -6.34 -17.84 7.13
N GLY A 46 -5.17 -17.65 6.51
CA GLY A 46 -4.01 -17.01 7.13
C GLY A 46 -3.84 -15.55 6.70
N PRO A 47 -3.18 -14.71 7.52
CA PRO A 47 -2.82 -13.37 7.11
C PRO A 47 -1.78 -13.41 5.98
N ILE A 48 -1.77 -12.36 5.16
CA ILE A 48 -0.71 -12.14 4.17
C ILE A 48 0.30 -11.17 4.80
N GLU A 49 1.47 -11.68 5.15
CA GLU A 49 2.50 -10.91 5.85
C GLU A 49 3.61 -10.46 4.92
N PHE A 50 3.96 -9.18 5.00
CA PHE A 50 5.10 -8.58 4.31
C PHE A 50 6.05 -7.98 5.33
N VAL A 51 7.36 -8.15 5.12
CA VAL A 51 8.39 -7.47 5.91
C VAL A 51 9.28 -6.66 4.98
N ILE A 52 9.09 -5.35 5.04
CA ILE A 52 9.91 -4.38 4.34
C ILE A 52 11.04 -3.99 5.29
N LYS A 53 12.24 -4.56 5.06
CA LYS A 53 13.43 -4.19 5.82
C LYS A 53 13.94 -2.85 5.33
N GLY A 54 14.30 -1.96 6.26
CA GLY A 54 14.96 -0.72 5.90
C GLY A 54 16.27 -0.99 5.13
N ALA A 55 16.42 -0.36 3.97
CA ALA A 55 17.70 -0.28 3.29
C ALA A 55 18.46 0.93 3.86
N GLY A 56 19.73 0.75 4.22
CA GLY A 56 20.45 1.66 5.13
C GLY A 56 20.46 3.13 4.74
N GLU A 57 20.38 3.44 3.45
CA GLU A 57 20.41 4.82 2.93
C GLU A 57 19.07 5.24 2.29
N ASP A 58 18.13 4.30 2.10
CA ASP A 58 16.87 4.55 1.41
C ASP A 58 15.74 4.84 2.39
N TYR A 59 14.88 5.79 2.03
CA TYR A 59 13.65 6.05 2.74
C TYR A 59 12.47 5.32 2.09
N LEU A 60 11.58 4.76 2.92
CA LEU A 60 10.31 4.19 2.45
C LEU A 60 9.25 5.29 2.34
N ASP A 61 8.74 5.51 1.14
CA ASP A 61 7.57 6.37 0.92
C ASP A 61 6.27 5.56 1.07
N LEU A 62 5.65 5.66 2.25
CA LEU A 62 4.38 4.99 2.54
C LEU A 62 3.22 5.51 1.69
N SER A 63 3.26 6.78 1.25
CA SER A 63 2.19 7.36 0.42
C SER A 63 2.19 6.77 -1.00
N ASN A 64 3.36 6.35 -1.46
CA ASN A 64 3.59 5.67 -2.72
C ASN A 64 3.96 4.20 -2.46
N SER A 65 3.19 3.51 -1.62
CA SER A 65 3.32 2.07 -1.40
C SER A 65 2.01 1.39 -1.80
N TYR A 66 2.08 0.37 -2.66
CA TYR A 66 0.90 -0.29 -3.22
C TYR A 66 0.95 -1.80 -2.98
N LEU A 67 -0.21 -2.38 -2.65
CA LEU A 67 -0.39 -3.82 -2.68
C LEU A 67 -0.72 -4.26 -4.12
N HIS A 68 0.17 -5.04 -4.72
CA HIS A 68 -0.06 -5.63 -6.03
C HIS A 68 -0.75 -7.00 -5.88
N VAL A 69 -1.94 -7.15 -6.46
CA VAL A 69 -2.75 -8.38 -6.37
C VAL A 69 -2.98 -8.97 -7.76
N GLY A 70 -2.46 -10.19 -7.97
CA GLY A 70 -2.82 -11.03 -9.10
C GLY A 70 -3.84 -12.08 -8.67
N ALA A 71 -5.00 -12.13 -9.31
CA ALA A 71 -6.03 -13.12 -8.99
C ALA A 71 -6.75 -13.62 -10.25
N LYS A 72 -7.27 -14.85 -10.15
CA LYS A 72 -8.03 -15.53 -11.20
C LYS A 72 -9.41 -15.88 -10.66
N ILE A 73 -10.45 -15.52 -11.40
CA ILE A 73 -11.81 -15.94 -11.08
C ILE A 73 -12.01 -17.33 -11.68
N VAL A 74 -12.40 -18.29 -10.83
CA VAL A 74 -12.68 -19.68 -11.19
C VAL A 74 -14.07 -20.07 -10.69
N ARG A 75 -14.62 -21.17 -11.21
CA ARG A 75 -15.86 -21.75 -10.67
C ARG A 75 -15.61 -22.41 -9.31
N SER A 76 -16.69 -22.78 -8.62
CA SER A 76 -16.61 -23.45 -7.30
C SER A 76 -15.85 -24.77 -7.31
N ASP A 77 -15.71 -25.41 -8.48
CA ASP A 77 -14.94 -26.63 -8.69
C ASP A 77 -13.49 -26.37 -9.14
N ASN A 78 -13.03 -25.11 -9.08
CA ASN A 78 -11.74 -24.62 -9.59
C ASN A 78 -11.56 -24.70 -11.12
N SER A 79 -12.62 -24.92 -11.89
CA SER A 79 -12.54 -24.87 -13.35
C SER A 79 -12.49 -23.43 -13.90
N ASP A 80 -11.91 -23.29 -15.08
CA ASP A 80 -11.79 -22.02 -15.78
C ASP A 80 -13.13 -21.55 -16.35
N LEU A 81 -13.37 -20.25 -16.29
CA LEU A 81 -14.51 -19.64 -16.99
C LEU A 81 -14.32 -19.81 -18.51
N VAL A 82 -15.32 -20.39 -19.18
CA VAL A 82 -15.27 -20.63 -20.62
C VAL A 82 -16.04 -19.54 -21.35
N ALA A 83 -15.45 -19.01 -22.42
CA ALA A 83 -16.11 -18.01 -23.27
C ALA A 83 -17.37 -18.62 -23.91
N GLY A 84 -18.55 -18.03 -23.61
CA GLY A 84 -19.84 -18.48 -24.13
C GLY A 84 -20.79 -19.04 -23.06
N ASP A 85 -20.30 -19.29 -21.84
CA ASP A 85 -21.18 -19.56 -20.70
C ASP A 85 -21.83 -18.28 -20.16
N ASP A 86 -23.07 -18.38 -19.68
CA ASP A 86 -23.85 -17.28 -19.06
C ASP A 86 -23.37 -16.93 -17.63
N ASP A 87 -22.09 -17.22 -17.31
CA ASP A 87 -21.48 -16.94 -16.01
C ASP A 87 -21.31 -15.42 -15.82
N LYS A 88 -22.32 -14.79 -15.22
CA LYS A 88 -22.30 -13.37 -14.84
C LYS A 88 -21.50 -13.17 -13.56
N VAL A 89 -20.19 -13.31 -13.65
CA VAL A 89 -19.26 -13.12 -12.52
C VAL A 89 -18.42 -11.87 -12.72
N GLY A 90 -18.14 -11.18 -11.62
CA GLY A 90 -17.31 -9.99 -11.61
C GLY A 90 -16.97 -9.59 -10.18
N PRO A 91 -15.92 -8.78 -9.99
CA PRO A 91 -15.58 -8.27 -8.68
C PRO A 91 -16.68 -7.35 -8.15
N VAL A 92 -16.83 -7.30 -6.82
CA VAL A 92 -17.62 -6.27 -6.15
C VAL A 92 -16.96 -4.90 -6.28
N ASN A 93 -17.74 -3.82 -6.13
CA ASN A 93 -17.19 -2.48 -6.05
C ASN A 93 -16.13 -2.38 -4.94
N LEU A 94 -15.05 -1.63 -5.18
CA LEU A 94 -13.90 -1.53 -4.27
C LEU A 94 -13.35 -2.91 -3.90
N TRP A 95 -13.08 -3.74 -4.90
CA TRP A 95 -12.68 -5.14 -4.74
C TRP A 95 -11.55 -5.36 -3.73
N LEU A 96 -10.45 -4.60 -3.84
CA LEU A 96 -9.32 -4.70 -2.88
C LEU A 96 -9.73 -4.37 -1.45
N HIS A 97 -10.57 -3.35 -1.25
CA HIS A 97 -11.07 -3.00 0.08
C HIS A 97 -12.03 -4.04 0.64
N SER A 98 -12.70 -4.79 -0.23
CA SER A 98 -13.64 -5.85 0.16
C SER A 98 -12.96 -7.20 0.35
N LEU A 99 -11.72 -7.37 -0.12
CA LEU A 99 -10.94 -8.61 -0.01
C LEU A 99 -10.34 -8.82 1.38
N PHE A 100 -9.96 -7.73 2.07
CA PHE A 100 -9.28 -7.80 3.36
C PHE A 100 -10.21 -7.29 4.46
N SER A 101 -10.42 -8.11 5.49
CA SER A 101 -11.22 -7.70 6.66
C SER A 101 -10.47 -6.75 7.59
N GLU A 102 -9.15 -6.83 7.61
CA GLU A 102 -8.26 -6.09 8.50
C GLU A 102 -6.91 -5.88 7.82
N VAL A 103 -6.31 -4.72 8.04
CA VAL A 103 -4.98 -4.37 7.53
C VAL A 103 -4.22 -3.69 8.67
N ASP A 104 -3.24 -4.40 9.21
CA ASP A 104 -2.37 -3.91 10.26
C ASP A 104 -1.03 -3.44 9.69
N ILE A 105 -0.57 -2.30 10.18
CA ILE A 105 0.74 -1.74 9.84
C ILE A 105 1.48 -1.46 11.14
N THR A 106 2.65 -2.05 11.29
CA THR A 106 3.55 -1.83 12.42
C THR A 106 4.83 -1.16 11.93
N LEU A 107 5.21 -0.06 12.55
CA LEU A 107 6.44 0.69 12.25
C LEU A 107 7.32 0.70 13.49
N ASN A 108 8.54 0.16 13.40
CA ASN A 108 9.50 0.08 14.51
C ASN A 108 8.94 -0.60 15.79
N GLY A 109 8.04 -1.57 15.64
CA GLY A 109 7.47 -2.32 16.76
C GLY A 109 6.32 -1.62 17.50
N THR A 110 5.76 -0.55 16.91
CA THR A 110 4.55 0.15 17.35
C THR A 110 3.55 0.25 16.22
#